data_AF-A0A5K0V9V7-F1
#
_entry.id   AF-A0A5K0V9V7-F1
#
_cell.length_a   1.000
_cell.length_b   1.000
_cell.length_c   1.000
_cell.angle_alpha   90.00
_cell.angle_beta   90.00
_cell.angle_gamma   90.00
#
_symmetry.space_group_name_H-M   'P 1'
#
loop_
_entity.id
_entity.type
_entity.pdbx_description
1 polymer ?
#
loop_
_entity_poly.entity_id
_entity_poly.type
_entity_poly.pdbx_seq_one_letter_code
_entity_poly.pdbx_strand_id
1 'polypeptide(L)' 'DFEASIEFFWAPFLVELKVGPGNRRILHLDSIEENARYWRGVDILVFDSAHWWIHTGKWKS' A
#
# COMPACT_ATOMS: atom_id res chain seq x y z
N ASP A 1 -20.91 -6.39 -24.20
CA ASP A 1 -19.60 -6.51 -23.55
C ASP A 1 -19.74 -6.58 -22.06
N PHE A 2 -18.85 -7.32 -21.42
CA PHE A 2 -18.91 -7.68 -20.01
C PHE A 2 -18.71 -6.41 -19.16
N GLU A 3 -19.66 -6.09 -18.29
CA GLU A 3 -19.62 -4.95 -17.36
C GLU A 3 -18.52 -5.18 -16.29
N ALA A 4 -17.25 -5.14 -16.72
CA ALA A 4 -16.08 -5.45 -15.93
C ALA A 4 -15.03 -4.33 -16.01
N SER A 5 -14.40 -4.03 -14.89
CA SER A 5 -13.26 -3.10 -14.78
C SER A 5 -12.03 -3.81 -14.19
N ILE A 6 -10.86 -3.26 -14.49
CA ILE A 6 -9.58 -3.66 -13.88
C ILE A 6 -8.93 -2.38 -13.36
N GLU A 7 -8.53 -2.38 -12.09
CA GLU A 7 -7.97 -1.23 -11.40
C GLU A 7 -6.64 -1.58 -10.72
N PHE A 8 -5.77 -0.57 -10.55
CA PHE A 8 -4.49 -0.70 -9.87
C PHE A 8 -4.34 0.38 -8.80
N PHE A 9 -4.02 -0.04 -7.58
CA PHE A 9 -3.74 0.86 -6.46
C PHE A 9 -2.33 0.62 -5.92
N TRP A 10 -1.54 1.70 -5.81
CA TRP A 10 -0.16 1.64 -5.34
C TRP A 10 -0.10 1.61 -3.80
N ALA A 11 0.08 0.42 -3.24
CA ALA A 11 0.32 0.21 -1.81
C ALA A 11 1.45 -0.83 -1.60
N PRO A 12 2.73 -0.46 -1.79
CA PRO A 12 3.84 -1.42 -1.84
C PRO A 12 4.02 -2.25 -0.57
N PHE A 13 3.61 -1.71 0.59
CA PHE A 13 3.64 -2.39 1.88
C PHE A 13 2.26 -2.82 2.39
N LEU A 14 1.18 -2.52 1.64
CA LEU A 14 -0.24 -2.61 2.03
C LEU A 14 -0.64 -1.76 3.24
N VAL A 15 0.16 -1.78 4.30
CA VAL A 15 0.01 -0.97 5.52
C VAL A 15 0.42 0.48 5.31
N GLU A 16 0.09 1.32 6.29
CA GLU A 16 0.31 2.76 6.22
C GLU A 16 1.79 3.14 6.43
N LEU A 17 2.28 4.05 5.60
CA LEU A 17 3.60 4.66 5.71
C LEU A 17 3.43 6.13 6.13
N LYS A 18 3.79 6.45 7.38
CA LYS A 18 3.62 7.80 7.94
C LYS A 18 4.96 8.50 8.12
N VAL A 19 4.95 9.83 8.08
CA VAL A 19 6.13 10.65 8.38
C VAL A 19 6.17 10.93 9.88
N GLY A 20 7.13 10.32 10.57
CA GLY A 20 7.41 10.53 11.98
C GLY A 20 8.45 11.62 12.24
N PRO A 21 8.89 11.78 13.50
CA PRO A 21 9.88 12.77 13.91
C PRO A 21 11.17 12.70 13.08
N GLY A 22 11.72 13.88 12.76
CA GLY A 22 12.95 13.98 11.95
C GLY A 22 12.77 13.58 10.48
N ASN A 23 11.55 13.71 9.94
CA ASN A 23 11.20 13.40 8.55
C ASN A 23 11.51 11.94 8.16
N ARG A 24 11.39 11.01 9.13
CA ARG A 24 11.58 9.58 8.90
C ARG A 24 10.26 8.97 8.49
N ARG A 25 10.27 8.17 7.42
CA ARG A 25 9.11 7.37 7.01
C ARG A 25 9.08 6.09 7.86
N ILE A 26 7.95 5.81 8.49
CA ILE A 26 7.74 4.70 9.43
C ILE A 26 6.53 3.91 8.93
N LEU A 27 6.69 2.59 8.85
CA LEU A 27 5.57 1.68 8.58
C LEU A 27 4.81 1.42 9.86
N HIS A 28 3.49 1.58 9.81
CA HIS A 28 2.56 1.26 10.89
C HIS A 28 1.92 -0.09 10.59
N LEU A 29 2.52 -1.17 11.12
CA LEU A 29 2.17 -2.55 10.75
C LEU A 29 0.74 -2.96 11.15
N ASP A 30 0.16 -2.22 12.07
CA ASP A 30 -1.19 -2.39 12.62
C ASP A 30 -2.21 -1.41 12.02
N SER A 31 -1.85 -0.64 10.98
CA SER A 31 -2.74 0.32 10.32
C SER A 31 -2.77 0.10 8.82
N ILE A 32 -3.97 -0.05 8.26
CA ILE A 32 -4.20 -0.30 6.82
C ILE A 32 -5.38 0.51 6.26
N GLU A 33 -6.17 1.11 7.13
CA GLU A 33 -7.47 1.72 6.85
C GLU A 33 -7.40 2.82 5.79
N GLU A 34 -6.35 3.65 5.80
CA GLU A 34 -6.15 4.72 4.81
C GLU A 34 -5.90 4.18 3.40
N ASN A 35 -5.16 3.08 3.26
CA ASN A 35 -5.01 2.40 1.96
C ASN A 35 -6.29 1.65 1.63
N ALA A 36 -6.93 1.05 2.63
CA ALA A 36 -8.06 0.17 2.41
C ALA A 36 -9.32 0.86 1.89
N ARG A 37 -9.46 2.16 2.09
CA ARG A 37 -10.56 2.94 1.55
C ARG A 37 -10.67 2.86 0.02
N TYR A 38 -9.56 2.60 -0.68
CA TYR A 38 -9.51 2.59 -2.15
C TYR A 38 -9.93 1.26 -2.77
N TRP A 39 -9.92 0.16 -2.00
CA TRP A 39 -10.32 -1.17 -2.49
C TRP A 39 -11.61 -1.69 -1.84
N ARG A 40 -12.34 -0.82 -1.12
CA ARG A 40 -13.68 -1.17 -0.61
C ARG A 40 -14.66 -1.31 -1.77
N GLY A 41 -15.46 -2.37 -1.73
CA GLY A 41 -16.49 -2.64 -2.75
C GLY A 41 -15.96 -3.32 -4.02
N VAL A 42 -14.67 -3.65 -4.07
CA VAL A 42 -14.09 -4.45 -5.16
C VAL A 42 -14.56 -5.91 -5.04
N ASP A 43 -15.00 -6.50 -6.14
CA ASP A 43 -15.47 -7.90 -6.18
C ASP A 43 -14.32 -8.90 -6.03
N ILE A 44 -13.16 -8.61 -6.64
CA ILE A 44 -11.96 -9.46 -6.60
C ILE A 44 -10.74 -8.58 -6.32
N LEU A 45 -10.07 -8.84 -5.20
CA LEU A 45 -8.88 -8.10 -4.76
C LEU A 45 -7.65 -9.01 -4.73
N VAL A 46 -6.57 -8.58 -5.39
CA VAL A 46 -5.30 -9.32 -5.46
C VAL A 46 -4.19 -8.45 -4.89
N PHE A 47 -3.47 -8.96 -3.88
CA PHE A 47 -2.38 -8.25 -3.23
C PHE A 47 -1.02 -8.84 -3.61
N ASP A 48 -0.04 -7.96 -3.83
CA ASP A 48 1.39 -8.30 -3.87
C ASP A 48 2.16 -7.21 -3.12
N SER A 49 3.06 -7.63 -2.22
CA SER A 49 3.82 -6.72 -1.36
C SER A 49 5.26 -7.18 -1.11
N ALA A 50 5.70 -8.34 -1.60
CA ALA A 50 6.96 -8.96 -1.15
C ALA A 50 8.21 -8.13 -1.45
N HIS A 51 8.26 -7.48 -2.62
CA HIS A 51 9.46 -6.82 -3.13
C HIS A 51 10.00 -5.74 -2.19
N TRP A 52 9.13 -4.99 -1.50
CA TRP A 52 9.56 -3.79 -0.78
C TRP A 52 10.06 -4.05 0.64
N TRP A 53 9.71 -5.20 1.24
CA TRP A 53 10.11 -5.55 2.61
C TRP A 53 11.62 -5.78 2.77
N ILE A 54 12.31 -6.12 1.69
CA ILE A 54 13.76 -6.36 1.71
C ILE A 54 14.59 -5.10 1.49
N HIS A 55 13.97 -3.96 1.13
CA HIS A 55 14.71 -2.72 0.91
C HIS A 55 15.14 -2.10 2.23
N THR A 56 16.44 -2.23 2.52
CA THR A 56 17.10 -1.50 3.61
C THR A 56 17.78 -0.25 3.06
N GLY A 57 17.47 0.93 3.59
CA GLY A 57 18.16 2.17 3.25
C GLY A 57 17.24 3.34 2.94
N LYS A 58 17.83 4.48 2.56
CA LYS A 58 17.07 5.67 2.18
C LYS A 58 16.43 5.44 0.81
N TRP A 59 15.11 5.58 0.74
CA TRP A 59 14.40 5.77 -0.52
C TRP A 59 15.04 6.93 -1.28
N LYS A 60 15.59 6.65 -2.46
CA LYS A 60 15.94 7.68 -3.43
C LYS A 60 14.81 7.70 -4.45
N SER A 61 13.91 8.67 -4.32
CA SER A 61 13.03 9.10 -5.41
C SER A 61 13.79 10.03 -6.34
#